data_AF-A0A7W1NSR1-F1
#
_entry.id   AF-A0A7W1NSR1-F1
#
_cell.length_a   1.000
_cell.length_b   1.000
_cell.length_c   1.000
_cell.angle_alpha   90.00
_cell.angle_beta   90.00
_cell.angle_gamma   90.00
#
_symmetry.space_group_name_H-M   'P 1'
#
loop_
_entity.id
_entity.type
_entity.pdbx_description
1 polymer ?
#
loop_
_entity_poly.entity_id
_entity_poly.type
_entity_poly.pdbx_seq_one_letter_code
_entity_poly.pdbx_strand_id
1 'polypeptide(L)' 'MLKSPIKFDDLLKMVDTLSPEEKRLLQVHINIESVQSGVDLSKPRVFDLHPGAMWTSDDFDDPLPDEFWLGEDA' A
#
# COMPACT_ATOMS: atom_id res chain seq x y z
N MET A 1 6.92 34.58 9.80
CA MET A 1 6.13 34.77 8.55
C MET A 1 5.75 33.40 8.04
N LEU A 2 4.49 32.98 8.22
CA LEU A 2 4.01 31.73 7.63
C LEU A 2 4.05 31.88 6.12
N LYS A 3 4.87 31.07 5.43
CA LYS A 3 4.86 30.99 3.97
C LYS A 3 3.41 30.69 3.56
N SER A 4 2.88 31.49 2.64
CA SER A 4 1.54 31.30 2.05
C SER A 4 1.31 29.84 1.69
N PRO A 5 0.09 29.29 1.89
CA PRO A 5 -0.20 27.91 1.58
C PRO A 5 0.16 27.64 0.12
N ILE A 6 1.00 26.63 -0.10
CA ILE A 6 1.42 26.20 -1.43
C ILE A 6 0.15 25.77 -2.17
N LYS A 7 -0.11 26.38 -3.33
CA LYS A 7 -1.28 26.05 -4.13
C LYS A 7 -1.07 24.72 -4.84
N PHE A 8 -2.14 23.95 -4.99
CA PHE A 8 -2.09 22.65 -5.65
C PHE A 8 -1.59 22.73 -7.10
N ASP A 9 -1.97 23.79 -7.83
CA ASP A 9 -1.51 24.00 -9.21
C ASP A 9 0.01 24.20 -9.32
N ASP A 10 0.62 24.81 -8.31
CA ASP A 10 2.07 25.03 -8.27
C ASP A 10 2.81 23.72 -7.94
N LEU A 11 2.18 22.83 -7.17
CA LEU A 11 2.69 21.47 -6.93
C LEU A 11 2.66 20.63 -8.20
N LEU A 12 1.57 20.68 -8.97
CA LEU A 12 1.48 19.93 -10.23
C LEU A 12 2.56 20.36 -11.23
N LYS A 13 2.78 21.67 -11.37
CA LYS A 13 3.87 22.20 -12.20
C LYS A 13 5.24 21.72 -11.74
N MET A 14 5.46 21.64 -10.43
CA MET A 14 6.71 21.12 -9.87
C MET A 14 6.87 19.63 -10.18
N VAL A 15 5.80 18.83 -10.07
CA VAL A 15 5.82 17.41 -10.41
C VAL A 15 6.18 17.20 -11.88
N ASP A 16 5.67 18.01 -12.78
CA ASP A 16 5.97 17.90 -14.21
C ASP A 16 7.45 18.14 -14.51
N THR A 17 8.09 19.06 -13.77
CA THR A 17 9.52 19.41 -13.94
C THR A 17 10.51 18.38 -13.38
N LEU A 18 10.05 17.39 -12.61
CA LEU A 18 10.92 16.37 -12.02
C LEU A 18 11.42 15.37 -13.06
N SER A 19 12.63 14.88 -12.84
CA SER A 19 13.19 13.77 -13.60
C SER A 19 12.41 12.47 -13.35
N PRO A 20 12.54 11.45 -14.23
CA PRO A 20 11.88 10.16 -14.04
C PRO A 20 12.24 9.48 -12.70
N GLU A 21 13.49 9.60 -12.25
CA GLU A 21 13.95 9.01 -10.99
C GLU A 21 13.35 9.69 -9.77
N GLU A 22 13.26 11.02 -9.78
CA GLU A 22 12.65 11.77 -8.67
C GLU A 22 11.14 11.54 -8.61
N LYS A 23 10.47 11.42 -9.77
CA LYS A 23 9.05 11.01 -9.84
C LYS A 23 8.83 9.64 -9.22
N ARG A 24 9.74 8.69 -9.47
CA ARG A 24 9.69 7.35 -8.89
C ARG A 24 9.84 7.38 -7.36
N LEU A 25 10.78 8.19 -6.85
CA LEU A 25 10.97 8.35 -5.40
C LEU A 25 9.73 8.95 -4.71
N LEU A 26 9.12 9.98 -5.31
CA LEU A 26 7.87 10.54 -4.81
C LEU A 26 6.73 9.53 -4.81
N GLN A 27 6.61 8.75 -5.88
CA GLN A 27 5.58 7.71 -5.97
C GLN A 27 5.75 6.63 -4.91
N VAL A 28 6.99 6.21 -4.62
CA VAL A 28 7.28 5.27 -3.53
C VAL A 28 6.90 5.88 -2.18
N HIS A 29 7.29 7.13 -1.91
CA HIS A 29 6.96 7.81 -0.66
C HIS A 29 5.44 7.93 -0.45
N ILE A 30 4.70 8.36 -1.48
CA ILE A 30 3.23 8.46 -1.43
C ILE A 30 2.60 7.08 -1.19
N ASN A 31 3.09 6.04 -1.86
CA ASN A 31 2.56 4.69 -1.65
C ASN A 31 2.83 4.20 -0.21
N ILE A 32 4.01 4.46 0.35
CA ILE A 32 4.34 4.13 1.75
C ILE A 32 3.42 4.87 2.73
N GLU A 33 3.17 6.16 2.51
CA GLU A 33 2.25 6.95 3.35
C GLU A 33 0.79 6.51 3.18
N SER A 34 0.38 6.10 1.97
CA SER A 34 -0.99 5.66 1.69
C SER A 34 -1.38 4.40 2.46
N VAL A 35 -0.42 3.51 2.76
CA VAL A 35 -0.62 2.31 3.60
C VAL A 35 -1.06 2.69 5.01
N GLN A 36 -0.78 3.90 5.49
CA GLN A 36 -1.21 4.39 6.81
C GLN A 36 -2.59 5.09 6.80
N SER A 37 -3.07 5.53 5.63
CA SER A 37 -4.27 6.40 5.53
C SER A 37 -5.61 5.66 5.39
N GLY A 38 -5.59 4.35 5.15
CA GLY A 38 -6.81 3.54 4.94
C GLY A 38 -7.46 2.97 6.20
N VAL A 39 -6.78 3.03 7.34
CA VAL A 39 -7.34 2.55 8.61
C VAL A 39 -7.96 3.72 9.33
N ASP A 40 -9.27 3.87 9.21
CA ASP A 40 -10.04 4.74 10.08
C ASP A 40 -9.94 4.21 11.53
N LEU A 41 -8.94 4.69 12.27
CA LEU A 41 -8.69 4.33 13.67
C LEU A 41 -9.83 4.76 14.62
N SER A 42 -10.79 5.56 14.13
CA SER A 42 -11.98 5.90 14.91
C SER A 42 -13.03 4.79 14.92
N LYS A 43 -12.95 3.83 13.98
CA LYS A 43 -13.84 2.67 13.98
C LYS A 43 -13.43 1.70 15.09
N PRO A 44 -14.30 1.46 16.08
CA PRO A 44 -14.02 0.44 17.08
C PRO A 44 -13.91 -0.94 16.42
N ARG A 45 -13.02 -1.79 16.93
CA ARG A 45 -13.00 -3.20 16.55
C ARG A 45 -14.32 -3.83 16.95
N VAL A 46 -15.07 -4.31 15.96
CA VAL A 46 -16.30 -5.05 16.17
C VAL A 46 -15.92 -6.53 16.26
N PHE A 47 -16.17 -7.15 17.41
CA PHE A 47 -16.03 -8.59 17.56
C PHE A 47 -17.00 -9.28 16.59
N ASP A 48 -16.50 -10.31 15.88
CA ASP A 48 -17.31 -11.09 14.94
C ASP A 48 -17.97 -10.25 13.83
N LEU A 49 -17.22 -9.31 13.23
CA LEU A 49 -17.75 -8.45 12.15
C LEU A 49 -18.16 -9.23 10.89
N HIS A 50 -17.61 -10.44 10.69
CA HIS A 50 -17.82 -11.25 9.48
C HIS A 50 -18.00 -12.75 9.83
N PRO A 51 -19.05 -13.12 10.56
CA PRO A 51 -19.26 -14.50 10.99
C PRO A 51 -19.44 -15.42 9.78
N GLY A 52 -18.65 -16.50 9.71
CA GLY A 52 -18.74 -17.49 8.65
C GLY A 52 -18.35 -16.99 7.25
N ALA A 53 -17.86 -15.76 7.12
CA ALA A 53 -17.41 -15.20 5.84
C ALA A 53 -16.02 -15.68 5.44
N MET A 54 -15.27 -16.26 6.38
CA MET A 54 -13.94 -16.79 6.14
C MET A 54 -14.05 -18.27 5.80
N TRP A 55 -13.53 -18.63 4.64
CA TRP A 55 -13.29 -20.00 4.24
C TRP A 55 -11.81 -20.13 3.92
N THR A 56 -11.23 -21.22 4.40
CA THR A 56 -9.83 -21.60 4.16
C THR A 56 -9.85 -22.97 3.50
N SER A 57 -8.98 -23.20 2.52
CA SER A 57 -8.84 -24.52 1.89
C SER A 57 -8.28 -25.53 2.89
N ASP A 58 -8.55 -26.82 2.64
CA ASP A 58 -8.11 -27.90 3.53
C ASP A 58 -6.58 -28.05 3.59
N ASP A 59 -5.86 -27.52 2.59
CA ASP A 59 -4.40 -27.59 2.42
C ASP A 59 -3.67 -26.32 2.86
N PHE A 60 -4.34 -25.37 3.52
CA PHE A 60 -3.73 -24.08 3.86
C PHE A 60 -2.51 -24.20 4.79
N ASP A 61 -2.54 -25.16 5.71
CA ASP A 61 -1.44 -25.44 6.64
C ASP A 61 -0.37 -26.37 6.02
N ASP A 62 -0.60 -26.88 4.81
CA ASP A 62 0.35 -27.75 4.14
C ASP A 62 1.58 -26.96 3.67
N PRO A 63 2.78 -27.58 3.67
CA PRO A 63 3.98 -26.93 3.15
C PRO A 63 3.82 -26.62 1.66
N LEU A 64 4.20 -25.41 1.27
CA LEU A 64 4.23 -25.04 -0.15
C LEU A 64 5.23 -25.92 -0.92
N PRO A 65 4.91 -26.32 -2.16
CA PRO A 65 5.80 -27.13 -2.99
C PRO A 65 7.17 -26.47 -3.21
N ASP A 66 8.20 -27.27 -3.46
CA ASP A 66 9.56 -26.76 -3.69
C ASP A 66 9.63 -25.84 -4.91
N GLU A 67 8.81 -26.08 -5.93
CA GLU A 67 8.71 -25.24 -7.14
C GLU A 67 8.24 -23.81 -6.82
N PHE A 68 7.44 -23.64 -5.75
CA PHE A 68 7.05 -22.32 -5.27
C PHE A 68 8.27 -21.54 -4.76
N TRP A 69 9.23 -22.24 -4.14
CA TRP A 69 10.42 -21.63 -3.57
C TRP A 69 11.60 -21.53 -4.54
N LEU A 70 11.79 -22.54 -5.39
CA LEU A 70 12.97 -22.72 -6.24
C LEU A 70 12.71 -22.36 -7.71
N GLY A 71 11.44 -22.23 -8.12
CA GLY A 71 11.04 -22.07 -9.52
C GLY A 71 11.00 -23.40 -10.27
N GLU A 72 10.47 -23.37 -11.50
CA GLU A 72 10.27 -24.57 -12.34
C GLU A 72 11.58 -25.22 -12.87
N ASP A 73 12.70 -24.50 -12.78
CA ASP A 73 14.00 -24.91 -13.34
C ASP A 73 14.97 -25.51 -12.30
N ALA A 74 14.46 -25.96 -11.14
CA ALA A 74 15.26 -26.51 -10.03
C ALA A 74 15.79 -27.93 -10.30
#